data_AF-A0A0B2RHV6-F1
#
_entry.id   AF-A0A0B2RHV6-F1
#
_cell.length_a   1.000
_cell.length_b   1.000
_cell.length_c   1.000
_cell.angle_alpha   90.00
_cell.angle_beta   90.00
_cell.angle_gamma   90.00
#
_symmetry.space_group_name_H-M   'P 1'
#
loop_
_entity.id
_entity.type
_entity.pdbx_description
1 polymer ?
#
loop_
_entity_poly.entity_id
_entity_poly.type
_entity_poly.pdbx_seq_one_letter_code
_entity_poly.pdbx_strand_id
1 'polypeptide(L)'
;MEFVKCEVVGQSFMLHQIRKMIGMAVAIMRNCAPESLIDKALQQDVNINVPTAPEVGLYLDECFFTSYNQKWKDHEELSMKAYEKEAEEFKMKYIYSHIASTEQKEGTVALWLHSLNHRNYPDLHVINEEAIPDNKSADPKEAITDNKSADPKDAITDNKGADLEEHITDNNPVVVTQ
;
A
#
# COMPACT_ATOMS: atom_id res chain seq x y z
N MET A 1 9.45 -17.67 21.66
CA MET A 1 8.95 -16.93 20.49
C MET A 1 9.68 -15.60 20.49
N GLU A 2 10.29 -15.24 19.37
CA GLU A 2 11.06 -14.01 19.24
C GLU A 2 10.27 -13.03 18.39
N PHE A 3 10.32 -11.74 18.76
CA PHE A 3 9.63 -10.66 18.08
C PHE A 3 10.63 -9.60 17.65
N VAL A 4 10.37 -8.96 16.51
CA VAL A 4 11.14 -7.83 16.00
C VAL A 4 10.20 -6.63 15.91
N LYS A 5 10.62 -5.50 16.50
CA LYS A 5 9.88 -4.22 16.39
C LYS A 5 10.25 -3.56 15.07
N CYS A 6 9.24 -3.22 14.27
CA CYS A 6 9.41 -2.38 13.08
C CYS A 6 8.64 -1.07 13.30
N GLU A 7 9.30 0.06 13.12
CA GLU A 7 8.71 1.39 13.26
C GLU A 7 8.62 2.06 11.89
N VAL A 8 7.46 2.62 11.57
CA VAL A 8 7.23 3.37 10.33
C VAL A 8 6.69 4.74 10.71
N VAL A 9 7.45 5.78 10.40
CA VAL A 9 7.06 7.18 10.61
C VAL A 9 6.65 7.77 9.27
N GLY A 10 5.49 8.41 9.21
CA GLY A 10 4.95 9.01 8.00
C GLY A 10 3.98 10.15 8.33
N GLN A 11 3.76 11.03 7.37
CA GLN A 11 2.82 12.15 7.51
C GLN A 11 1.36 11.67 7.53
N SER A 12 1.04 10.71 6.67
CA SER A 12 -0.27 10.09 6.57
C SER A 12 -0.13 8.70 5.96
N PHE A 13 -1.12 7.85 6.22
CA PHE A 13 -1.17 6.51 5.66
C PHE A 13 -2.52 6.26 5.02
N MET A 14 -2.50 5.75 3.79
CA MET A 14 -3.68 5.20 3.13
C MET A 14 -4.08 3.86 3.78
N LEU A 15 -5.33 3.44 3.52
CA LEU A 15 -5.84 2.16 4.03
C LEU A 15 -4.93 0.99 3.59
N HIS A 16 -4.58 0.15 4.56
CA HIS A 16 -3.67 -1.02 4.42
C HIS A 16 -2.24 -0.70 3.98
N GLN A 17 -1.83 0.58 3.83
CA GLN A 17 -0.52 0.93 3.29
C GLN A 17 0.65 0.33 4.09
N ILE A 18 0.66 0.50 5.42
CA ILE A 18 1.71 -0.06 6.29
C ILE A 18 1.76 -1.58 6.18
N ARG A 19 0.59 -2.24 6.19
CA ARG A 19 0.50 -3.71 6.11
C ARG A 19 1.02 -4.24 4.77
N LYS A 20 0.79 -3.52 3.67
CA LYS A 20 1.35 -3.85 2.35
C LYS A 20 2.85 -3.58 2.28
N MET A 21 3.35 -2.49 2.87
CA MET A 21 4.79 -2.21 2.95
C MET A 21 5.54 -3.33 3.68
N ILE A 22 5.05 -3.73 4.85
CA ILE A 22 5.64 -4.84 5.62
C ILE A 22 5.50 -6.16 4.86
N GLY A 23 4.36 -6.42 4.22
CA GLY A 23 4.16 -7.64 3.44
C GLY A 23 5.11 -7.77 2.25
N MET A 24 5.38 -6.67 1.52
CA MET A 24 6.39 -6.63 0.47
C MET A 24 7.80 -6.91 1.01
N ALA A 25 8.19 -6.24 2.10
CA ALA A 25 9.50 -6.42 2.71
C ALA A 25 9.72 -7.88 3.15
N VAL A 26 8.73 -8.50 3.78
CA VAL A 26 8.79 -9.92 4.18
C VAL A 26 8.85 -10.85 2.97
N ALA A 27 8.12 -10.56 1.89
CA ALA A 27 8.16 -11.36 0.67
C ALA A 27 9.57 -11.35 0.03
N ILE A 28 10.23 -10.19 -0.01
CA ILE A 28 11.60 -10.05 -0.52
C ILE A 28 12.60 -10.78 0.39
N MET A 29 12.52 -10.57 1.70
CA MET A 29 13.40 -11.23 2.67
C MET A 29 13.30 -12.75 2.65
N ARG A 30 12.15 -13.30 2.25
CA ARG A 30 11.93 -14.75 2.09
C ARG A 30 12.17 -15.25 0.67
N ASN A 31 12.76 -14.41 -0.18
CA ASN A 31 13.08 -14.72 -1.57
C ASN A 31 11.85 -15.19 -2.38
N CYS A 32 10.67 -14.67 -2.03
CA CYS A 32 9.41 -14.89 -2.73
C CYS A 32 9.16 -13.82 -3.81
N ALA A 33 9.89 -12.71 -3.76
CA ALA A 33 9.85 -11.61 -4.71
C ALA A 33 11.27 -11.07 -4.92
N PRO A 34 11.65 -10.62 -6.13
CA PRO A 34 12.91 -9.91 -6.33
C PRO A 34 12.86 -8.51 -5.74
N GLU A 35 14.01 -7.97 -5.31
CA GLU A 35 14.11 -6.61 -4.76
C GLU A 35 13.67 -5.53 -5.77
N SER A 36 13.94 -5.75 -7.06
CA SER A 36 13.50 -4.88 -8.17
C SER A 36 11.98 -4.74 -8.29
N LEU A 37 11.21 -5.60 -7.62
CA LEU A 37 9.75 -5.49 -7.58
C LEU A 37 9.28 -4.24 -6.81
N ILE A 38 10.09 -3.72 -5.88
CA ILE A 38 9.76 -2.47 -5.17
C ILE A 38 9.64 -1.32 -6.18
N ASP A 39 10.63 -1.16 -7.05
CA ASP A 39 10.62 -0.09 -8.05
C ASP A 39 9.44 -0.23 -9.01
N LYS A 40 9.14 -1.47 -9.44
CA LYS A 40 7.97 -1.76 -10.28
C LYS A 40 6.65 -1.44 -9.57
N ALA A 41 6.53 -1.74 -8.27
CA ALA A 41 5.32 -1.46 -7.49
C ALA A 41 5.05 0.03 -7.27
N LEU A 42 6.05 0.89 -7.51
CA LEU A 42 5.92 2.35 -7.41
C LEU A 42 5.66 3.02 -8.77
N GLN A 43 5.69 2.27 -9.88
CA GLN A 43 5.36 2.78 -11.21
C GLN A 43 3.85 3.04 -11.32
N GLN A 44 3.48 4.14 -11.99
CA GLN A 44 2.09 4.61 -12.08
C GLN A 44 1.19 3.67 -12.88
N ASP A 45 1.75 3.03 -13.90
CA ASP A 45 1.07 2.16 -14.86
C ASP A 45 1.12 0.67 -14.47
N VAL A 46 1.68 0.36 -13.32
CA VAL A 46 1.85 -1.01 -12.82
C VAL A 46 0.97 -1.24 -11.60
N ASN A 47 0.18 -2.31 -11.63
CA ASN A 47 -0.61 -2.76 -10.49
C ASN A 47 -0.14 -4.15 -10.07
N ILE A 48 0.38 -4.24 -8.85
CA ILE A 48 0.89 -5.48 -8.26
C ILE A 48 0.05 -5.81 -7.03
N ASN A 49 -0.44 -7.05 -6.96
CA ASN A 49 -1.08 -7.56 -5.76
C ASN A 49 -0.05 -7.88 -4.66
N VAL A 50 0.23 -6.88 -3.83
CA VAL A 50 1.18 -7.00 -2.71
C VAL A 50 0.56 -7.75 -1.52
N PRO A 51 1.29 -8.70 -0.90
CA PRO A 51 0.87 -9.33 0.34
C PRO A 51 0.54 -8.32 1.42
N THR A 52 -0.58 -8.53 2.11
CA THR A 52 -0.99 -7.68 3.24
C THR A 52 -0.69 -8.43 4.53
N ALA A 53 0.26 -7.91 5.33
CA ALA A 53 0.58 -8.48 6.64
C ALA A 53 -0.64 -8.50 7.58
N PRO A 54 -0.77 -9.41 8.56
CA PRO A 54 -1.87 -9.42 9.53
C PRO A 54 -1.96 -8.17 10.43
N GLU A 55 -3.14 -7.88 11.00
CA GLU A 55 -3.39 -6.74 11.90
C GLU A 55 -2.74 -6.90 13.26
N VAL A 56 -2.59 -8.14 13.73
CA VAL A 56 -2.34 -8.43 15.16
C VAL A 56 -1.11 -7.69 15.70
N GLY A 57 -0.10 -7.44 14.88
CA GLY A 57 1.14 -6.75 15.28
C GLY A 57 1.15 -5.23 15.10
N LEU A 58 0.10 -4.63 14.51
CA LEU A 58 0.08 -3.21 14.15
C LEU A 58 -0.65 -2.38 15.21
N TYR A 59 0.05 -1.40 15.78
CA TYR A 59 -0.53 -0.41 16.68
C TYR A 59 0.07 0.98 16.38
N LEU A 60 -0.65 2.03 16.77
CA LEU A 60 -0.18 3.41 16.68
C LEU A 60 0.65 3.74 17.93
N ASP A 61 1.91 4.14 17.75
CA ASP A 61 2.82 4.44 18.87
C ASP A 61 2.69 5.89 19.35
N GLU A 62 2.93 6.87 18.47
CA GLU A 62 2.88 8.30 18.80
C GLU A 62 2.32 9.14 17.63
N CYS A 63 1.70 10.27 17.96
CA CYS A 63 1.32 11.32 17.01
C CYS A 63 2.26 12.53 17.12
N PHE A 64 2.84 12.95 16.00
CA PHE A 64 3.73 14.12 15.94
C PHE A 64 2.94 15.39 15.58
N PHE A 65 3.10 16.44 16.41
CA PHE A 65 2.43 17.73 16.23
C PHE A 65 3.40 18.87 15.88
N THR A 66 4.61 18.54 15.42
CA THR A 66 5.69 19.51 15.12
C THR A 66 5.25 20.63 14.19
N SER A 67 4.61 20.30 13.05
CA SER A 67 4.11 21.29 12.09
C SER A 67 3.02 22.20 12.69
N TYR A 68 2.18 21.65 13.56
CA TYR A 68 1.15 22.43 14.27
C TYR A 68 1.79 23.42 15.25
N ASN A 69 2.68 22.94 16.12
CA ASN A 69 3.38 23.75 17.12
C ASN A 69 4.24 24.85 16.46
N GLN A 70 4.82 24.57 15.29
CA GLN A 70 5.57 25.58 14.53
C GLN A 70 4.68 26.67 13.93
N LYS A 71 3.49 26.29 13.43
CA LYS A 71 2.53 27.22 12.81
C LYS A 71 1.82 28.08 13.84
N TRP A 72 1.49 27.52 15.00
CA TRP A 72 0.69 28.18 16.04
C TRP A 72 1.48 28.36 17.34
N LYS A 73 2.45 29.29 17.31
CA LYS A 73 3.35 29.54 18.45
C LYS A 73 2.69 30.20 19.66
N ASP A 74 1.55 30.85 19.43
CA ASP A 74 0.78 31.54 20.47
C ASP A 74 -0.15 30.57 21.22
N HIS A 75 -0.28 29.32 20.74
CA HIS A 75 -1.01 28.26 21.43
C HIS A 75 -0.07 27.45 22.33
N GLU A 76 -0.65 26.75 23.31
CA GLU A 76 0.10 25.79 24.13
C GLU A 76 0.66 24.65 23.26
N GLU A 77 1.90 24.24 23.53
CA GLU A 77 2.57 23.17 22.79
C GLU A 77 1.81 21.86 22.99
N LEU A 78 1.34 21.27 21.88
CA LEU A 78 0.72 19.96 21.91
C LEU A 78 1.81 18.89 21.84
N SER A 79 1.92 18.07 22.87
CA SER A 79 2.93 17.02 22.96
C SER A 79 2.47 15.83 23.81
N MET A 80 2.95 14.63 23.47
CA MET A 80 2.72 13.41 24.25
C MET A 80 3.76 13.18 25.36
N LYS A 81 4.80 14.03 25.47
CA LYS A 81 5.91 13.88 26.41
C LYS A 81 5.48 13.70 27.87
N ALA A 82 4.42 14.40 28.30
CA ALA A 82 3.91 14.31 29.67
C ALA A 82 3.39 12.91 30.04
N TYR A 83 3.08 12.07 29.03
CA TYR A 83 2.49 10.74 29.19
C TYR A 83 3.41 9.63 28.68
N GLU A 84 4.67 9.93 28.36
CA GLU A 84 5.60 8.97 27.74
C GLU A 84 5.74 7.70 28.58
N LYS A 85 5.89 7.87 29.89
CA LYS A 85 6.05 6.77 30.84
C LYS A 85 4.78 5.92 30.93
N GLU A 86 3.62 6.56 31.12
CA GLU A 86 2.33 5.90 31.20
C GLU A 86 2.00 5.15 29.89
N ALA A 87 2.33 5.73 28.75
CA ALA A 87 2.16 5.12 27.43
C ALA A 87 3.09 3.90 27.26
N GLU A 88 4.34 3.98 27.68
CA GLU A 88 5.27 2.84 27.64
C GLU A 88 4.81 1.69 28.55
N GLU A 89 4.41 2.00 29.78
CA GLU A 89 3.85 1.01 30.71
C GLU A 89 2.60 0.35 30.12
N PHE A 90 1.74 1.12 29.46
CA PHE A 90 0.56 0.60 28.78
C PHE A 90 0.91 -0.31 27.60
N LYS A 91 1.87 0.10 26.75
CA LYS A 91 2.36 -0.70 25.61
C LYS A 91 2.89 -2.05 26.07
N MET A 92 3.76 -2.06 27.08
CA MET A 92 4.36 -3.27 27.60
C MET A 92 3.32 -4.19 28.24
N LYS A 93 2.46 -3.63 29.09
CA LYS A 93 1.52 -4.41 29.90
C LYS A 93 0.37 -4.98 29.08
N TYR A 94 -0.20 -4.20 28.16
CA TYR A 94 -1.44 -4.57 27.48
C TYR A 94 -1.23 -4.88 26.00
N ILE A 95 -0.50 -4.04 25.26
CA ILE A 95 -0.35 -4.20 23.81
C ILE A 95 0.55 -5.40 23.50
N TYR A 96 1.82 -5.36 23.92
CA TYR A 96 2.77 -6.45 23.62
C TYR A 96 2.33 -7.79 24.21
N SER A 97 1.80 -7.79 25.44
CA SER A 97 1.23 -8.98 26.06
C SER A 97 0.09 -9.57 25.22
N HIS A 98 -0.82 -8.72 24.72
CA HIS A 98 -1.91 -9.18 23.86
C HIS A 98 -1.38 -9.77 22.56
N ILE A 99 -0.51 -9.06 21.84
CA ILE A 99 0.10 -9.52 20.58
C ILE A 99 0.76 -10.88 20.76
N ALA A 100 1.60 -11.03 21.79
CA ALA A 100 2.31 -12.27 22.06
C ALA A 100 1.36 -13.43 22.38
N SER A 101 0.35 -13.18 23.21
CA SER A 101 -0.64 -14.20 23.58
C SER A 101 -1.53 -14.63 22.41
N THR A 102 -1.94 -13.69 21.56
CA THR A 102 -2.77 -13.94 20.39
C THR A 102 -1.99 -14.74 19.35
N GLU A 103 -0.75 -14.34 19.06
CA GLU A 103 0.09 -15.10 18.11
C GLU A 103 0.43 -16.50 18.62
N GLN A 104 0.70 -16.67 19.92
CA GLN A 104 0.92 -17.99 20.51
C GLN A 104 -0.30 -18.91 20.37
N LYS A 105 -1.50 -18.36 20.51
CA LYS A 105 -2.75 -19.11 20.48
C LYS A 105 -3.24 -19.39 19.06
N GLU A 106 -3.19 -18.40 18.18
CA GLU A 106 -3.83 -18.42 16.86
C GLU A 106 -2.84 -18.63 15.71
N GLY A 107 -1.56 -18.29 15.91
CA GLY A 107 -0.51 -18.46 14.90
C GLY A 107 -0.78 -17.69 13.61
N THR A 108 -1.47 -16.55 13.69
CA THR A 108 -1.97 -15.81 12.52
C THR A 108 -0.82 -15.35 11.61
N VAL A 109 0.27 -14.85 12.19
CA VAL A 109 1.47 -14.46 11.41
C VAL A 109 2.15 -15.70 10.83
N ALA A 110 2.28 -16.78 11.61
CA ALA A 110 2.85 -18.04 11.10
C ALA A 110 2.07 -18.60 9.91
N LEU A 111 0.73 -18.65 10.00
CA LEU A 111 -0.15 -19.10 8.91
C LEU A 111 -0.05 -18.18 7.69
N TRP A 112 -0.03 -16.87 7.90
CA TRP A 112 0.17 -15.91 6.82
C TRP A 112 1.53 -16.10 6.13
N LEU A 113 2.62 -16.32 6.89
CA LEU A 113 3.93 -16.64 6.33
C LEU A 113 3.87 -17.91 5.46
N HIS A 114 3.21 -18.98 5.89
CA HIS A 114 3.03 -20.16 5.04
C HIS A 114 2.25 -19.88 3.75
N SER A 115 1.35 -18.88 3.76
CA SER A 115 0.59 -18.45 2.59
C SER A 115 1.41 -17.62 1.58
N LEU A 116 2.57 -17.07 1.97
CA LEU A 116 3.43 -16.30 1.07
C LEU A 116 4.15 -17.23 0.09
N ASN A 117 3.58 -17.37 -1.10
CA ASN A 117 4.12 -18.15 -2.21
C ASN A 117 3.51 -17.67 -3.55
N HIS A 118 4.12 -18.08 -4.66
CA HIS A 118 3.71 -17.68 -6.00
C HIS A 118 2.31 -18.17 -6.43
N ARG A 119 1.75 -19.19 -5.75
CA ARG A 119 0.37 -19.61 -6.04
C ARG A 119 -0.64 -18.59 -5.53
N ASN A 120 -0.40 -18.04 -4.34
CA ASN A 120 -1.28 -17.05 -3.73
C ASN A 120 -0.98 -15.61 -4.20
N TYR A 121 0.27 -15.36 -4.62
CA TYR A 121 0.71 -14.06 -5.13
C TYR A 121 1.51 -14.23 -6.43
N PRO A 122 0.82 -14.41 -7.57
CA PRO A 122 1.47 -14.62 -8.86
C PRO A 122 2.36 -13.46 -9.28
N ASP A 123 1.94 -12.22 -9.00
CA ASP A 123 2.65 -10.99 -9.38
C ASP A 123 4.01 -10.83 -8.70
N LEU A 124 4.31 -11.61 -7.66
CA LEU A 124 5.64 -11.62 -7.04
C LEU A 124 6.68 -12.34 -7.90
N HIS A 125 6.23 -13.18 -8.84
CA HIS A 125 7.09 -13.89 -9.78
C HIS A 125 7.30 -13.04 -11.04
N VAL A 126 8.00 -11.91 -10.90
CA VAL A 126 8.47 -11.18 -12.08
C VAL A 126 9.81 -11.78 -12.47
N ILE A 127 9.75 -12.73 -13.40
CA ILE A 127 10.95 -13.22 -14.08
C ILE A 127 11.51 -12.01 -14.84
N ASN A 128 12.81 -11.73 -14.66
CA ASN A 128 13.50 -10.77 -15.51
C ASN A 128 13.38 -11.26 -16.97
N GLU A 129 12.46 -10.68 -17.74
CA GLU A 129 12.52 -10.75 -19.21
C GLU A 129 13.67 -9.85 -19.68
N GLU A 130 14.90 -10.28 -19.42
CA GLU A 130 16.08 -9.78 -20.10
C GLU A 130 16.85 -10.98 -20.66
N ALA A 131 16.39 -11.46 -21.82
CA ALA A 131 17.20 -11.91 -22.96
C ALA A 131 16.41 -12.88 -23.88
N ILE A 132 15.62 -12.35 -24.82
CA ILE A 132 15.44 -12.99 -26.13
C ILE A 132 15.62 -11.89 -27.19
N PRO A 133 16.59 -12.00 -28.11
CA PRO A 133 16.85 -10.95 -29.09
C PRO A 133 15.76 -10.93 -30.17
N ASP A 134 15.46 -9.71 -30.62
CA ASP A 134 14.61 -9.37 -31.77
C ASP A 134 14.73 -10.37 -32.91
N ASN A 135 13.58 -10.87 -33.38
CA ASN A 135 13.48 -11.34 -34.77
C ASN A 135 12.25 -10.72 -35.43
N LYS A 136 12.53 -9.77 -36.33
CA LYS A 136 11.58 -9.09 -37.20
C LYS A 136 11.04 -10.07 -38.25
N SER A 137 9.72 -10.15 -38.40
CA SER A 137 9.02 -10.48 -39.66
C SER A 137 7.52 -10.24 -39.45
N ALA A 138 6.96 -9.13 -39.94
CA ALA A 138 6.36 -8.95 -41.27
C ALA A 138 4.84 -9.17 -41.26
N ASP A 139 4.09 -8.09 -41.48
CA ASP A 139 2.64 -8.06 -41.80
C ASP A 139 2.31 -8.94 -43.01
N PRO A 140 1.05 -9.42 -43.12
CA PRO A 140 0.19 -8.85 -44.15
C PRO A 140 -1.27 -8.58 -43.73
N LYS A 141 -1.81 -7.51 -44.34
CA LYS A 141 -3.17 -6.98 -44.24
C LYS A 141 -4.25 -7.86 -44.90
N GLU A 142 -5.48 -7.58 -44.44
CA GLU A 142 -6.78 -7.54 -45.16
C GLU A 142 -7.57 -8.83 -45.47
N ALA A 143 -8.76 -8.92 -44.87
CA ALA A 143 -10.01 -9.18 -45.59
C ALA A 143 -11.22 -8.63 -44.80
N ILE A 144 -11.91 -7.66 -45.40
CA ILE A 144 -13.24 -7.13 -45.03
C ILE A 144 -14.28 -7.94 -45.80
N THR A 145 -15.42 -8.30 -45.18
CA THR A 145 -16.71 -8.39 -45.89
C THR A 145 -17.84 -7.85 -45.04
N ASP A 146 -18.43 -6.76 -45.54
CA ASP A 146 -19.68 -6.14 -45.13
C ASP A 146 -20.88 -7.10 -45.23
N ASN A 147 -21.91 -6.85 -44.40
CA ASN A 147 -23.29 -6.84 -44.89
C ASN A 147 -24.15 -5.90 -44.05
N LYS A 148 -24.84 -5.02 -44.78
CA LYS A 148 -25.59 -3.84 -44.34
C LYS A 148 -27.09 -4.13 -44.49
N SER A 149 -27.91 -3.69 -43.54
CA SER A 149 -29.36 -3.34 -43.63
C SER A 149 -29.88 -3.12 -42.20
N ALA A 150 -30.77 -2.22 -41.81
CA ALA A 150 -31.32 -0.96 -42.28
C ALA A 150 -32.23 -0.46 -41.12
N ASP A 151 -32.05 0.78 -40.68
CA ASP A 151 -32.87 1.57 -39.72
C ASP A 151 -34.33 1.77 -40.22
N PRO A 152 -35.33 2.27 -39.42
CA PRO A 152 -35.17 3.46 -38.56
C PRO A 152 -36.12 3.73 -37.34
N LYS A 153 -35.72 4.74 -36.54
CA LYS A 153 -36.53 5.75 -35.77
C LYS A 153 -37.23 5.28 -34.47
N ASP A 154 -37.36 6.03 -33.37
CA ASP A 154 -37.40 7.48 -33.06
C ASP A 154 -37.11 7.75 -31.55
N ALA A 155 -36.85 9.03 -31.24
CA ALA A 155 -37.26 9.79 -30.04
C ALA A 155 -36.27 10.10 -28.89
N ILE A 156 -36.27 11.41 -28.62
CA ILE A 156 -35.57 12.27 -27.66
C ILE A 156 -36.16 12.15 -26.25
N THR A 157 -35.37 12.32 -25.18
CA THR A 157 -35.56 13.37 -24.14
C THR A 157 -34.50 13.35 -23.03
N ASP A 158 -34.04 14.56 -22.70
CA ASP A 158 -33.14 14.95 -21.62
C ASP A 158 -33.69 14.69 -20.21
N ASN A 159 -32.79 14.56 -19.22
CA ASN A 159 -32.78 15.47 -18.06
C ASN A 159 -31.57 15.28 -17.10
N LYS A 160 -30.78 16.36 -17.02
CA LYS A 160 -30.26 17.10 -15.85
C LYS A 160 -29.74 16.41 -14.57
N GLY A 161 -28.56 16.90 -14.15
CA GLY A 161 -28.07 17.00 -12.77
C GLY A 161 -26.55 17.24 -12.77
N ALA A 162 -26.08 18.49 -12.90
CA ALA A 162 -25.79 19.45 -11.82
C ALA A 162 -24.54 19.12 -10.97
N ASP A 163 -23.46 19.84 -11.31
CA ASP A 163 -22.64 20.68 -10.42
C ASP A 163 -21.41 20.13 -9.65
N LEU A 164 -20.30 20.84 -9.95
CA LEU A 164 -19.19 21.32 -9.10
C LEU A 164 -17.98 20.38 -8.85
N GLU A 165 -16.96 20.53 -9.70
CA GLU A 165 -15.56 20.23 -9.38
C GLU A 165 -14.85 21.49 -8.86
N GLU A 166 -14.30 21.45 -7.64
CA GLU A 166 -13.28 22.39 -7.18
C GLU A 166 -11.91 21.69 -7.11
N HIS A 167 -10.96 22.30 -7.79
CA HIS A 167 -9.54 21.94 -7.87
C HIS A 167 -8.83 22.14 -6.51
N ILE A 168 -8.02 21.16 -6.12
CA ILE A 168 -6.89 21.39 -5.20
C ILE A 168 -5.61 21.00 -5.94
N THR A 169 -4.76 22.00 -6.14
CA THR A 169 -3.37 21.85 -6.62
C THR A 169 -2.42 22.18 -5.47
N ASP A 170 -1.21 21.61 -5.57
CA ASP A 170 0.01 21.87 -4.81
C ASP A 170 0.41 20.84 -3.75
N ASN A 171 0.98 19.74 -4.24
CA ASN A 171 1.97 18.93 -3.53
C ASN A 171 3.37 19.43 -3.90
N ASN A 172 4.16 19.85 -2.92
CA ASN A 172 5.62 19.90 -3.02
C ASN A 172 6.21 19.20 -1.77
N PRO A 173 7.15 18.23 -1.90
CA PRO A 173 7.57 17.41 -0.78
C PRO A 173 8.65 18.13 0.04
N VAL A 174 8.46 18.21 1.36
CA VAL A 174 9.54 18.61 2.29
C VAL A 174 10.22 17.35 2.79
N VAL A 175 11.43 17.12 2.27
CA VAL A 175 12.42 16.19 2.80
C VAL A 175 12.85 16.68 4.17
N VAL A 176 12.74 15.83 5.20
CA VAL A 176 13.46 16.03 6.47
C VAL A 176 14.31 14.80 6.72
N THR A 177 15.62 15.03 6.66
CA THR A 177 16.69 14.10 7.00
C THR A 177 16.88 14.08 8.52
N GLN A 178 17.08 12.89 9.08
CA GLN A 178 17.97 12.69 10.23
C GLN A 178 19.09 11.76 9.79
#